data_AF-A0A3D1ITM5-F1
#
_entry.id   AF-A0A3D1ITM5-F1
#
_cell.length_a   1.000
_cell.length_b   1.000
_cell.length_c   1.000
_cell.angle_alpha   90.00
_cell.angle_beta   90.00
_cell.angle_gamma   90.00
#
_symmetry.space_group_name_H-M   'P 1'
#
loop_
_entity.id
_entity.type
_entity.pdbx_description
1 polymer ?
#
loop_
_entity_poly.entity_id
_entity_poly.type
_entity_poly.pdbx_seq_one_letter_code
_entity_poly.pdbx_strand_id
1 'polypeptide(L)'
;MAVSTFDSEPSKDAPFDLEKLEDKATAGDVEAQYEMGWRHALGMEVDLDDDIAVEWLEQAAAAGHMLAQNNMGARYYTGDGVEQDNKQAYRFFFQAANQGDRKAGKNLDAVARQLTEADLESLRAEMGEANFESEEN
;
A
#
# COMPACT_ATOMS: atom_id res chain seq x y z
N MET A 1 -37.55 -10.62 -25.26
CA MET A 1 -36.52 -11.64 -25.08
C MET A 1 -35.34 -10.95 -24.42
N ALA A 2 -35.13 -11.19 -23.13
CA ALA A 2 -33.98 -10.62 -22.42
C ALA A 2 -32.74 -11.40 -22.86
N VAL A 3 -31.81 -10.73 -23.54
CA VAL A 3 -30.52 -11.32 -23.86
C VAL A 3 -29.75 -11.32 -22.54
N SER A 4 -29.67 -12.50 -21.93
CA SER A 4 -28.81 -12.79 -20.80
C SER A 4 -27.37 -12.51 -21.24
N THR A 5 -26.85 -11.32 -20.93
CA THR A 5 -25.43 -11.03 -21.09
C THR A 5 -24.68 -11.92 -20.11
N PHE A 6 -24.14 -12.98 -20.68
CA PHE A 6 -23.29 -13.99 -20.07
C PHE A 6 -22.10 -13.27 -19.41
N ASP A 7 -22.16 -13.14 -18.09
CA ASP A 7 -21.05 -12.79 -17.22
C ASP A 7 -19.99 -13.89 -17.39
N SER A 8 -19.17 -13.72 -18.42
CA SER A 8 -18.10 -14.66 -18.75
C SER A 8 -16.93 -14.26 -17.89
N GLU A 9 -16.67 -15.02 -16.83
CA GLU A 9 -15.41 -14.89 -16.12
C GLU A 9 -14.27 -15.01 -17.15
N PRO A 10 -13.35 -14.02 -17.23
CA PRO A 10 -12.32 -14.03 -18.25
C PRO A 10 -11.40 -15.24 -18.07
N SER A 11 -11.07 -15.89 -19.19
CA SER A 11 -10.11 -16.99 -19.29
C SER A 11 -8.76 -16.60 -18.68
N LYS A 12 -8.07 -17.55 -18.02
CA LYS A 12 -6.70 -17.36 -17.51
C LYS A 12 -5.67 -17.07 -18.61
N ASP A 13 -6.02 -17.32 -19.88
CA ASP A 13 -5.20 -17.06 -21.06
C ASP A 13 -5.64 -15.80 -21.83
N ALA A 14 -6.61 -15.03 -21.31
CA ALA A 14 -7.00 -13.77 -21.94
C ALA A 14 -5.86 -12.74 -21.84
N PRO A 15 -5.60 -11.95 -22.90
CA PRO A 15 -4.63 -10.87 -22.82
C PRO A 15 -5.02 -9.92 -21.69
N PHE A 16 -4.02 -9.39 -21.00
CA PHE A 16 -4.26 -8.38 -19.99
C PHE A 16 -4.97 -7.17 -20.63
N ASP A 17 -6.01 -6.68 -19.97
CA ASP A 17 -6.86 -5.61 -20.45
C ASP A 17 -6.62 -4.37 -19.58
N LEU A 18 -5.71 -3.52 -20.04
CA LEU A 18 -5.30 -2.30 -19.33
C LEU A 18 -6.46 -1.31 -19.20
N GLU A 19 -7.27 -1.16 -20.24
CA GLU A 19 -8.42 -0.24 -20.26
C GLU A 19 -9.43 -0.65 -19.19
N LYS A 20 -9.74 -1.95 -19.10
CA LYS A 20 -10.62 -2.48 -18.05
C LYS A 20 -10.02 -2.31 -16.64
N LEU A 21 -8.70 -2.42 -16.49
CA LEU A 21 -8.06 -2.19 -15.20
C LEU A 21 -8.15 -0.72 -14.79
N GLU A 22 -7.91 0.20 -15.72
CA GLU A 22 -8.04 1.65 -15.52
C GLU A 22 -9.47 2.05 -15.15
N ASP A 23 -10.47 1.51 -15.84
CA ASP A 23 -11.90 1.72 -15.53
C ASP A 23 -12.24 1.29 -14.10
N LYS A 24 -11.69 0.15 -13.64
CA LYS A 24 -11.89 -0.32 -12.27
C LYS A 24 -11.16 0.54 -11.24
N ALA A 25 -9.91 0.90 -11.51
CA ALA A 25 -9.10 1.70 -10.62
C ALA A 25 -9.71 3.10 -10.41
N THR A 26 -10.19 3.73 -11.50
CA THR A 26 -10.90 5.01 -11.47
C THR A 26 -12.29 4.91 -10.82
N ALA A 27 -12.95 3.74 -10.90
CA ALA A 27 -14.17 3.45 -10.16
C ALA A 27 -13.95 3.19 -8.65
N GLY A 28 -12.70 3.20 -8.17
CA GLY A 28 -12.36 3.03 -6.76
C GLY A 28 -12.15 1.58 -6.31
N ASP A 29 -11.97 0.65 -7.25
CA ASP A 29 -11.57 -0.72 -6.91
C ASP A 29 -10.13 -0.72 -6.38
N VAL A 30 -10.00 -1.05 -5.10
CA VAL A 30 -8.74 -0.96 -4.34
C VAL A 30 -7.67 -1.90 -4.88
N GLU A 31 -8.06 -3.10 -5.34
CA GLU A 31 -7.12 -4.05 -5.94
C GLU A 31 -6.64 -3.54 -7.30
N ALA A 32 -7.56 -2.97 -8.10
CA ALA A 32 -7.21 -2.39 -9.38
C ALA A 32 -6.30 -1.16 -9.23
N GLN A 33 -6.53 -0.32 -8.23
CA GLN A 33 -5.64 0.80 -7.90
C GLN A 33 -4.23 0.28 -7.55
N TYR A 34 -4.12 -0.73 -6.70
CA TYR A 34 -2.83 -1.35 -6.39
C TYR A 34 -2.15 -1.92 -7.63
N GLU A 35 -2.89 -2.64 -8.48
CA GLU A 35 -2.34 -3.25 -9.71
C GLU A 35 -1.89 -2.17 -10.71
N MET A 36 -2.64 -1.07 -10.89
CA MET A 36 -2.23 0.07 -11.71
C MET A 36 -0.93 0.69 -11.19
N GLY A 37 -0.86 0.96 -9.89
CA GLY A 37 0.35 1.52 -9.28
C GLY A 37 1.56 0.60 -9.42
N TRP A 38 1.37 -0.71 -9.26
CA TRP A 38 2.43 -1.70 -9.44
C TRP A 38 2.91 -1.80 -10.89
N ARG A 39 2.00 -1.68 -11.86
CA ARG A 39 2.33 -1.70 -13.29
C ARG A 39 3.16 -0.50 -13.70
N HIS A 40 2.79 0.70 -13.26
CA HIS A 40 3.57 1.91 -13.49
C HIS A 40 4.95 1.85 -12.81
N ALA A 41 5.03 1.29 -11.60
CA ALA A 41 6.31 1.10 -10.90
C ALA A 41 7.27 0.14 -11.63
N LEU A 42 6.75 -0.81 -12.42
CA LEU A 42 7.55 -1.81 -13.13
C LEU A 42 7.65 -1.59 -14.64
N GLY A 43 6.96 -0.59 -15.20
CA GLY A 43 6.82 -0.40 -16.64
C GLY A 43 6.17 -1.59 -17.35
N MET A 44 5.19 -2.24 -16.70
CA MET A 44 4.52 -3.43 -17.23
C MET A 44 3.31 -3.05 -18.08
N GLU A 45 3.46 -3.11 -19.40
CA GLU A 45 2.42 -2.78 -20.39
C GLU A 45 1.98 -1.30 -20.38
N VAL A 46 2.56 -0.51 -19.48
CA VAL A 46 2.49 0.95 -19.38
C VAL A 46 3.91 1.52 -19.33
N ASP A 47 4.05 2.81 -19.62
CA ASP A 47 5.31 3.51 -19.41
C ASP A 47 5.63 3.54 -17.90
N LEU A 48 6.91 3.33 -17.60
CA LEU A 48 7.42 3.44 -16.24
C LEU A 48 7.29 4.91 -15.81
N ASP A 49 6.49 5.13 -14.78
CA ASP A 49 6.21 6.46 -14.23
C ASP A 49 6.02 6.32 -12.72
N ASP A 50 7.04 6.72 -11.96
CA ASP A 50 7.00 6.60 -10.50
C ASP A 50 6.01 7.55 -9.84
N ASP A 51 5.71 8.70 -10.45
CA ASP A 51 4.77 9.66 -9.91
C ASP A 51 3.35 9.07 -9.99
N ILE A 52 2.97 8.53 -11.16
CA ILE A 52 1.67 7.84 -11.35
C ILE A 52 1.59 6.58 -10.46
N ALA A 53 2.70 5.84 -10.33
CA ALA A 53 2.75 4.68 -9.45
C ALA A 53 2.45 5.05 -8.00
N VAL A 54 3.05 6.12 -7.49
CA VAL A 54 2.83 6.64 -6.14
C VAL A 54 1.38 7.05 -5.97
N GLU A 55 0.79 7.82 -6.90
CA GLU A 55 -0.60 8.27 -6.78
C GLU A 55 -1.59 7.11 -6.62
N TRP A 56 -1.44 6.06 -7.43
CA TRP A 56 -2.31 4.89 -7.35
C TRP A 56 -2.07 4.05 -6.08
N LEU A 57 -0.80 3.88 -5.69
CA LEU A 57 -0.46 3.16 -4.46
C LEU A 57 -0.92 3.91 -3.21
N GLU A 58 -0.85 5.24 -3.20
CA GLU A 58 -1.38 6.08 -2.10
C GLU A 58 -2.89 5.92 -1.95
N GLN A 59 -3.63 5.94 -3.06
CA GLN A 59 -5.08 5.71 -3.04
C GLN A 59 -5.42 4.33 -2.48
N ALA A 60 -4.76 3.28 -2.98
CA ALA A 60 -4.97 1.91 -2.50
C ALA A 60 -4.59 1.78 -1.01
N ALA A 61 -3.47 2.39 -0.59
CA ALA A 61 -3.00 2.34 0.79
C ALA A 61 -3.96 3.08 1.74
N ALA A 62 -4.47 4.24 1.33
CA ALA A 62 -5.48 5.01 2.06
C ALA A 62 -6.81 4.25 2.18
N ALA A 63 -7.16 3.44 1.17
CA ALA A 63 -8.31 2.55 1.21
C ALA A 63 -8.09 1.27 2.03
N GLY A 64 -6.91 1.08 2.63
CA GLY A 64 -6.61 -0.04 3.51
C GLY A 64 -5.87 -1.22 2.86
N HIS A 65 -5.44 -1.11 1.60
CA HIS A 65 -4.78 -2.21 0.92
C HIS A 65 -3.43 -2.54 1.56
N MET A 66 -3.32 -3.72 2.19
CA MET A 66 -2.16 -4.14 2.96
C MET A 66 -0.84 -4.08 2.18
N LEU A 67 -0.81 -4.56 0.93
CA LEU A 67 0.42 -4.54 0.12
C LEU A 67 0.77 -3.13 -0.35
N ALA A 68 -0.23 -2.29 -0.64
CA ALA A 68 0.00 -0.91 -1.03
C ALA A 68 0.58 -0.12 0.14
N GLN A 69 0.05 -0.33 1.36
CA GLN A 69 0.61 0.24 2.59
C GLN A 69 2.07 -0.19 2.79
N ASN A 70 2.39 -1.49 2.68
CA ASN A 70 3.79 -1.92 2.79
C ASN A 70 4.69 -1.28 1.71
N ASN A 71 4.21 -1.15 0.47
CA ASN A 71 4.98 -0.55 -0.61
C ASN A 71 5.18 0.96 -0.41
N MET A 72 4.15 1.69 0.01
CA MET A 72 4.26 3.11 0.36
C MET A 72 5.20 3.33 1.55
N GLY A 73 5.13 2.45 2.56
CA GLY A 73 6.08 2.47 3.67
C GLY A 73 7.53 2.34 3.19
N ALA A 74 7.78 1.44 2.23
CA ALA A 74 9.10 1.27 1.64
C ALA A 74 9.54 2.50 0.83
N ARG A 75 8.64 3.05 0.01
CA ARG A 75 8.91 4.25 -0.80
C ARG A 75 9.26 5.45 0.08
N TYR A 76 8.52 5.72 1.15
CA TYR A 76 8.88 6.76 2.12
C TYR A 76 10.17 6.47 2.89
N TYR A 77 10.48 5.20 3.15
CA TYR A 77 11.73 4.82 3.84
C TYR A 77 12.96 5.06 2.96
N THR A 78 12.86 4.79 1.66
CA THR A 78 13.97 4.95 0.70
C THR A 78 13.99 6.30 -0.02
N GLY A 79 12.88 7.03 -0.03
CA GLY A 79 12.69 8.24 -0.83
C GLY A 79 12.49 7.95 -2.32
N ASP A 80 11.77 6.86 -2.65
CA ASP A 80 11.58 6.41 -4.04
C ASP A 80 10.23 6.88 -4.61
N GLY A 81 10.28 7.85 -5.54
CA GLY A 81 9.09 8.56 -6.05
C GLY A 81 8.43 9.50 -5.03
N VAL A 82 8.92 9.57 -3.80
CA VAL A 82 8.44 10.47 -2.73
C VAL A 82 9.63 11.02 -1.93
N GLU A 83 9.45 12.15 -1.25
CA GLU A 83 10.45 12.62 -0.29
C GLU A 83 10.60 11.61 0.86
N GLN A 84 11.84 11.30 1.23
CA GLN A 84 12.12 10.35 2.30
C GLN A 84 11.56 10.85 3.64
N ASP A 85 10.68 10.06 4.27
CA ASP A 85 10.09 10.37 5.56
C ASP A 85 9.90 9.08 6.39
N ASN A 86 10.79 8.90 7.38
CA ASN A 86 10.75 7.74 8.27
C ASN A 86 9.49 7.69 9.14
N LYS A 87 8.84 8.82 9.45
CA LYS A 87 7.60 8.85 10.24
C LYS A 87 6.44 8.35 9.38
N GLN A 88 6.35 8.81 8.14
CA GLN A 88 5.34 8.29 7.20
C GLN A 88 5.56 6.81 6.90
N ALA A 89 6.82 6.41 6.67
CA ALA A 89 7.17 5.01 6.50
C ALA A 89 6.71 4.14 7.68
N TYR A 90 6.95 4.61 8.92
CA TYR A 90 6.49 3.92 10.13
C TYR A 90 4.97 3.74 10.14
N ARG A 91 4.19 4.78 9.82
CA ARG A 91 2.71 4.70 9.80
C ARG A 91 2.21 3.63 8.84
N PHE A 92 2.70 3.67 7.61
CA PHE A 92 2.30 2.72 6.58
C PHE A 92 2.70 1.28 6.92
N PHE A 93 3.92 1.07 7.44
CA PHE A 93 4.32 -0.26 7.89
C PHE A 93 3.52 -0.73 9.11
N PHE A 94 3.16 0.15 10.04
CA PHE A 94 2.32 -0.17 11.19
C PHE A 94 0.93 -0.64 10.75
N GLN A 95 0.31 0.10 9.82
CA GLN A 95 -1.00 -0.28 9.26
C GLN A 95 -0.94 -1.66 8.59
N ALA A 96 0.05 -1.91 7.72
CA ALA A 96 0.20 -3.20 7.06
C ALA A 96 0.53 -4.34 8.04
N ALA A 97 1.35 -4.08 9.06
CA ALA A 97 1.68 -5.06 10.09
C ALA A 97 0.46 -5.44 10.94
N ASN A 98 -0.40 -4.49 11.28
CA ASN A 98 -1.66 -4.74 12.00
C ASN A 98 -2.64 -5.60 11.18
N GLN A 99 -2.52 -5.59 9.86
CA GLN A 99 -3.27 -6.48 8.96
C GLN A 99 -2.61 -7.87 8.81
N GLY A 100 -1.46 -8.11 9.42
CA GLY A 100 -0.76 -9.39 9.42
C GLY A 100 0.39 -9.49 8.41
N ASP A 101 0.80 -8.39 7.76
CA ASP A 101 1.97 -8.40 6.89
C ASP A 101 3.27 -8.52 7.70
N ARG A 102 3.82 -9.73 7.71
CA ARG A 102 5.08 -10.04 8.41
C ARG A 102 6.29 -9.30 7.82
N LYS A 103 6.27 -8.92 6.54
CA LYS A 103 7.34 -8.11 5.94
C LYS A 103 7.24 -6.69 6.45
N ALA A 104 6.03 -6.13 6.47
CA ALA A 104 5.79 -4.81 7.03
C ALA A 104 6.23 -4.73 8.50
N GLY A 105 5.95 -5.75 9.32
CA GLY A 105 6.43 -5.79 10.72
C GLY A 105 7.97 -5.74 10.84
N LYS A 106 8.71 -6.44 9.97
CA LYS A 106 10.18 -6.34 9.94
C LYS A 106 10.67 -4.96 9.50
N ASN A 107 9.98 -4.37 8.53
CA ASN A 107 10.31 -3.04 8.03
C ASN A 107 9.96 -1.96 9.06
N LEU A 108 8.88 -2.14 9.81
CA LEU A 108 8.47 -1.32 10.95
C LEU A 108 9.59 -1.30 12.01
N ASP A 109 10.10 -2.46 12.39
CA ASP A 109 11.24 -2.56 13.31
C ASP A 109 12.49 -1.86 12.74
N ALA A 110 12.72 -1.96 11.43
CA ALA A 110 13.87 -1.34 10.78
C ALA A 110 13.78 0.20 10.81
N VAL A 111 12.63 0.77 10.44
CA VAL A 111 12.42 2.22 10.46
C VAL A 111 12.36 2.77 11.88
N ALA A 112 11.82 2.01 12.85
CA ALA A 112 11.80 2.41 14.25
C ALA A 112 13.20 2.71 14.80
N ARG A 113 14.23 1.98 14.34
CA ARG A 113 15.62 2.20 14.75
C ARG A 113 16.22 3.51 14.21
N GLN A 114 15.58 4.12 13.21
CA GLN A 114 16.01 5.39 12.62
C GLN A 114 15.29 6.60 13.23
N LEU A 115 14.28 6.37 14.07
CA LEU A 115 13.49 7.40 14.71
C LEU A 115 13.99 7.65 16.14
N THR A 116 13.76 8.87 16.64
CA THR A 116 14.05 9.17 18.05
C THR A 116 12.96 8.59 18.95
N GLU A 117 13.26 8.39 20.23
CA GLU A 117 12.26 7.91 21.20
C GLU A 117 11.05 8.84 21.26
N ALA A 118 11.27 10.16 21.19
CA ALA A 118 10.20 11.15 21.19
C ALA A 118 9.31 11.04 19.94
N ASP A 119 9.89 10.72 18.78
CA ASP A 119 9.13 10.49 17.55
C ASP A 119 8.28 9.22 17.66
N LEU A 120 8.86 8.14 18.20
CA LEU A 120 8.14 6.88 18.43
C LEU A 120 7.01 7.05 19.44
N GLU A 121 7.24 7.74 20.55
CA GLU A 121 6.21 8.04 21.55
C GLU A 121 5.04 8.81 20.93
N SER A 122 5.36 9.85 20.14
CA SER A 122 4.35 10.64 19.43
C SER A 122 3.56 9.80 18.43
N LEU A 123 4.24 8.95 17.65
CA LEU A 123 3.63 8.06 16.65
C LEU A 123 2.72 7.03 17.32
N ARG A 124 3.19 6.35 18.36
CA ARG A 124 2.43 5.34 19.11
C ARG A 124 1.18 5.94 19.76
N ALA A 125 1.32 7.12 20.37
CA ALA A 125 0.20 7.84 20.95
C ALA A 125 -0.85 8.21 19.90
N GLU A 126 -0.43 8.66 18.71
CA GLU A 126 -1.34 8.98 17.61
C GLU A 126 -2.06 7.74 17.07
N MET A 127 -1.34 6.63 16.92
CA MET A 127 -1.88 5.39 16.37
C MET A 127 -2.67 4.56 17.38
N GLY A 128 -2.84 5.06 18.60
CA GLY A 128 -3.65 4.40 19.63
C GLY A 128 -3.02 3.11 20.14
N GLU A 129 -1.68 3.01 20.18
CA GLU A 129 -1.00 2.03 21.03
C GLU A 129 -1.17 2.43 22.50
N ALA A 130 -2.41 2.34 23.00
CA ALA A 130 -2.73 2.55 24.40
C ALA A 130 -2.21 1.35 25.20
N ASN A 131 -1.23 1.60 26.07
CA ASN A 131 -0.79 0.74 27.18
C ASN A 131 -0.40 -0.71 26.82
N PHE A 132 0.85 -0.89 26.40
CA PHE A 132 1.65 -2.00 26.91
C PHE A 132 2.52 -1.52 28.09
N GLU A 133 1.92 -0.81 29.05
CA GLU A 133 2.51 -0.70 30.38
C GLU A 133 2.28 -2.03 31.10
N SER A 134 3.38 -2.78 31.27
CA SER A 134 3.65 -3.63 32.43
C SER A 134 2.46 -4.38 33.06
N GLU A 135 2.20 -5.61 32.64
CA GLU A 135 1.73 -6.64 33.57
C GLU A 135 2.83 -7.71 33.72
N GLU A 136 3.89 -7.33 34.43
CA GLU A 136 4.53 -8.29 35.33
C GLU A 136 3.53 -8.51 36.48
N ASN A 137 2.85 -9.66 36.48
CA ASN A 137 2.25 -10.25 37.67
C ASN A 137 2.38 -11.78 37.63
#